data_AF-A0A925W9K7-F1
#
_entry.id   AF-A0A925W9K7-F1
#
_cell.length_a   1.000
_cell.length_b   1.000
_cell.length_c   1.000
_cell.angle_alpha   90.00
_cell.angle_beta   90.00
_cell.angle_gamma   90.00
#
_symmetry.space_group_name_H-M   'P 1'
#
loop_
_entity.id
_entity.type
_entity.pdbx_description
1 polymer ?
#
loop_
_entity_poly.entity_id
_entity_poly.type
_entity_poly.pdbx_seq_one_letter_code
_entity_poly.pdbx_strand_id
1 'polypeptide(L)'
;MQRSGLAVAALALLLEEPMHPYRMQRLIKERGKDLVINVGQRSQLYKTIDRLLEADLIRVAHVERERTDYAITDHGRQSVVEWTTEMLAAPRRDFPEFTAGLAYLAVLTRAGVIAALESRLGSVRDEIAGIERDTASVPGLPRVFLVETEYLLAHLHVDEKWIAALLDDLRSGRLDWDTEALIDLARQFRTD
;
A
#
# COMPACT_ATOMS: atom_id res chain seq x y z
N MET A 1 4.74 -16.53 -13.26
CA MET A 1 5.00 -15.82 -11.97
C MET A 1 3.81 -14.91 -11.66
N GLN A 2 3.37 -14.80 -10.40
CA GLN A 2 2.31 -13.84 -10.02
C GLN A 2 2.86 -12.41 -9.93
N ARG A 3 2.21 -11.46 -10.62
CA ARG A 3 2.51 -10.03 -10.58
C ARG A 3 2.37 -9.45 -9.17
N SER A 4 3.25 -8.52 -8.82
CA SER A 4 3.21 -7.75 -7.57
C SER A 4 3.76 -6.33 -7.81
N GLY A 5 3.36 -5.37 -6.97
CA GLY A 5 3.87 -4.00 -7.09
C GLY A 5 5.40 -3.93 -7.01
N LEU A 6 6.01 -4.73 -6.13
CA LEU A 6 7.47 -4.81 -6.01
C LEU A 6 8.15 -5.39 -7.26
N ALA A 7 7.54 -6.36 -7.93
CA ALA A 7 8.06 -6.92 -9.18
C ALA A 7 8.00 -5.90 -10.32
N VAL A 8 6.88 -5.19 -10.45
CA VAL A 8 6.72 -4.10 -11.44
C VAL A 8 7.72 -2.98 -11.17
N ALA A 9 7.92 -2.58 -9.92
CA ALA A 9 8.91 -1.58 -9.54
C ALA A 9 10.34 -2.00 -9.91
N ALA A 10 10.72 -3.25 -9.62
CA ALA A 10 12.05 -3.77 -9.95
C ALA A 10 12.29 -3.79 -11.47
N LEU A 11 11.31 -4.27 -12.26
CA LEU A 11 11.39 -4.26 -13.72
C LEU A 11 11.46 -2.83 -14.27
N ALA A 12 10.64 -1.91 -13.75
CA ALA A 12 10.63 -0.51 -14.17
C ALA A 12 11.99 0.18 -13.92
N LEU A 13 12.62 -0.08 -12.77
CA LEU A 13 13.97 0.44 -12.49
C LEU A 13 15.00 -0.16 -13.45
N LEU A 14 14.90 -1.45 -13.75
CA LEU A 14 15.79 -2.13 -14.69
C LEU A 14 15.61 -1.71 -16.16
N LEU A 15 14.52 -1.00 -16.50
CA LEU A 15 14.40 -0.31 -17.79
C LEU A 15 15.38 0.86 -17.90
N GLU A 16 15.72 1.50 -16.78
CA GLU A 16 16.62 2.66 -16.74
C GLU A 16 18.08 2.22 -16.97
N GLU A 17 18.55 1.25 -16.20
CA GLU A 17 19.90 0.68 -16.31
C GLU A 17 20.04 -0.64 -15.54
N PRO A 18 21.05 -1.47 -15.85
CA PRO A 18 21.39 -2.60 -15.00
C PRO A 18 21.79 -2.17 -13.58
N MET A 19 21.29 -2.86 -12.55
CA MET A 19 21.61 -2.48 -11.16
C MET A 19 21.49 -3.63 -10.15
N HIS A 20 22.20 -3.47 -9.04
CA HIS A 20 22.11 -4.33 -7.86
C HIS A 20 20.79 -4.12 -7.09
N PRO A 21 20.20 -5.16 -6.45
CA PRO A 21 18.97 -5.04 -5.66
C PRO A 21 19.03 -3.98 -4.55
N TYR A 22 20.20 -3.78 -3.94
CA TYR A 22 20.38 -2.70 -2.93
C TYR A 22 20.13 -1.30 -3.53
N ARG A 23 20.58 -1.05 -4.76
CA ARG A 23 20.34 0.22 -5.45
C ARG A 23 18.86 0.39 -5.77
N MET A 24 18.18 -0.69 -6.19
CA MET A 24 16.73 -0.66 -6.41
C MET A 24 15.99 -0.26 -5.14
N GLN A 25 16.32 -0.89 -4.00
CA GLN A 25 15.68 -0.56 -2.73
C GLN A 25 15.87 0.91 -2.34
N ARG A 26 17.09 1.44 -2.53
CA ARG A 26 17.36 2.87 -2.27
C ARG A 26 16.52 3.77 -3.17
N LEU A 27 16.49 3.52 -4.47
CA LEU A 27 15.72 4.32 -5.43
C LEU A 27 14.21 4.27 -5.14
N ILE A 28 13.68 3.11 -4.75
CA ILE A 28 12.27 2.97 -4.34
C ILE A 28 11.95 3.93 -3.19
N LYS A 29 12.81 3.97 -2.16
CA LYS A 29 12.61 4.83 -0.99
C LYS A 29 12.88 6.31 -1.28
N GLU A 30 13.98 6.61 -1.99
CA GLU A 30 14.37 7.98 -2.36
C GLU A 30 13.31 8.65 -3.25
N ARG A 31 12.56 7.87 -4.04
CA ARG A 31 11.47 8.33 -4.89
C ARG A 31 10.09 8.20 -4.24
N GLY A 32 10.01 7.92 -2.93
CA GLY A 32 8.76 7.80 -2.17
C GLY A 32 7.82 6.68 -2.64
N LYS A 33 8.31 5.70 -3.42
CA LYS A 33 7.49 4.61 -3.96
C LYS A 33 7.08 3.61 -2.88
N ASP A 34 7.74 3.61 -1.73
CA ASP A 34 7.36 2.85 -0.54
C ASP A 34 6.07 3.34 0.14
N LEU A 35 5.56 4.52 -0.24
CA LEU A 35 4.25 5.01 0.20
C LEU A 35 3.08 4.32 -0.52
N VAL A 36 3.31 3.83 -1.74
CA VAL A 36 2.24 3.28 -2.61
C VAL A 36 2.49 1.84 -3.05
N ILE A 37 3.70 1.33 -2.83
CA ILE A 37 4.07 -0.06 -3.07
C ILE A 37 4.46 -0.68 -1.74
N ASN A 38 3.91 -1.85 -1.42
CA ASN A 38 4.39 -2.62 -0.29
C ASN A 38 5.78 -3.21 -0.61
N VAL A 39 6.82 -2.52 -0.18
CA VAL A 39 8.23 -2.94 -0.35
C VAL A 39 8.63 -3.95 0.73
N GLY A 40 7.78 -4.17 1.72
CA GLY A 40 7.95 -5.15 2.79
C GLY A 40 9.33 -5.15 3.46
N GLN A 41 9.76 -6.30 3.96
CA GLN A 41 11.12 -6.49 4.50
C GLN A 41 12.15 -6.59 3.36
N ARG A 42 13.41 -6.23 3.64
CA ARG A 42 14.56 -6.37 2.69
C ARG A 42 14.61 -7.72 1.97
N SER A 43 14.29 -8.80 2.69
CA SER A 43 14.27 -10.17 2.16
C SER A 43 13.25 -10.39 1.03
N GLN A 44 12.20 -9.57 0.94
CA GLN A 44 11.16 -9.70 -0.10
C GLN A 44 11.64 -9.23 -1.46
N LEU A 45 12.51 -8.21 -1.53
CA LEU A 45 13.09 -7.78 -2.80
C LEU A 45 13.98 -8.88 -3.39
N TYR A 46 14.87 -9.47 -2.59
CA TYR A 46 15.71 -10.58 -3.06
C TYR A 46 14.89 -11.76 -3.55
N LYS A 47 13.87 -12.20 -2.79
CA LYS A 47 12.93 -13.23 -3.26
C LYS A 47 12.23 -12.83 -4.57
N THR A 48 11.91 -11.55 -4.74
CA THR A 48 11.30 -11.05 -5.97
C THR A 48 12.27 -11.14 -7.14
N ILE A 49 13.54 -10.78 -6.94
CA ILE A 49 14.62 -10.91 -7.93
C ILE A 49 14.81 -12.38 -8.33
N ASP A 50 14.86 -13.30 -7.37
CA ASP A 50 14.99 -14.74 -7.65
C ASP A 50 13.85 -15.23 -8.54
N ARG A 51 12.60 -14.87 -8.23
CA ARG A 51 11.43 -15.22 -9.07
C ARG A 51 11.47 -14.58 -10.45
N LEU A 52 11.99 -13.36 -10.58
CA LEU A 52 12.14 -12.68 -11.86
C LEU A 52 13.21 -13.37 -12.73
N LEU A 53 14.29 -13.87 -12.14
CA LEU A 53 15.30 -14.68 -12.82
C LEU A 53 14.73 -16.01 -13.28
N GLU A 54 14.04 -16.73 -12.40
CA GLU A 54 13.38 -18.02 -12.71
C GLU A 54 12.36 -17.89 -13.85
N ALA A 55 11.74 -16.72 -13.99
CA ALA A 55 10.77 -16.41 -15.04
C ALA A 55 11.39 -15.84 -16.32
N ASP A 56 12.72 -15.75 -16.43
CA ASP A 56 13.46 -15.14 -17.55
C ASP A 56 13.03 -13.69 -17.85
N LEU A 57 12.63 -12.94 -16.81
CA LEU A 57 12.24 -11.53 -16.93
C LEU A 57 13.43 -10.59 -16.70
N ILE A 58 14.44 -11.09 -15.99
CA ILE A 58 15.72 -10.43 -15.78
C ILE A 58 16.84 -11.45 -15.96
N ARG A 59 18.06 -10.97 -16.17
CA ARG A 59 19.28 -11.78 -16.29
C ARG A 59 20.42 -11.13 -15.52
N VAL A 60 21.43 -11.93 -15.18
CA VAL A 60 22.70 -11.40 -14.64
C VAL A 60 23.39 -10.59 -15.75
N ALA A 61 23.73 -9.34 -15.44
CA ALA A 61 24.38 -8.42 -16.36
C ALA A 61 25.87 -8.29 -16.05
N HIS A 62 26.22 -8.13 -14.77
CA HIS A 62 27.59 -8.01 -14.31
C HIS A 62 27.75 -8.67 -12.94
N VAL A 63 28.90 -9.30 -12.73
CA VAL A 63 29.29 -9.87 -11.43
C VAL A 63 30.63 -9.28 -11.06
N GLU A 64 30.63 -8.48 -10.00
CA GLU A 64 31.83 -8.02 -9.31
C GLU A 64 31.90 -8.70 -7.94
N ARG A 65 33.07 -8.74 -7.29
CA ARG A 65 33.23 -9.46 -6.00
C ARG A 65 32.15 -8.99 -5.00
N GLU A 66 31.23 -9.90 -4.67
CA GLU A 66 30.08 -9.70 -3.78
C GLU A 66 28.93 -8.80 -4.30
N ARG A 67 28.94 -8.42 -5.58
CA ARG A 67 27.89 -7.60 -6.20
C ARG A 67 27.45 -8.15 -7.55
N THR A 68 26.16 -8.49 -7.64
CA THR A 68 25.52 -8.95 -8.87
C THR A 68 24.53 -7.90 -9.37
N ASP A 69 24.83 -7.30 -10.52
CA ASP A 69 23.91 -6.39 -11.20
C ASP A 69 23.03 -7.19 -12.17
N TYR A 70 21.74 -6.86 -12.17
CA TYR A 70 20.74 -7.49 -13.03
C TYR A 70 20.35 -6.54 -14.16
N ALA A 71 19.94 -7.09 -15.31
CA ALA A 71 19.35 -6.35 -16.42
C ALA A 71 18.03 -6.98 -16.83
N ILE A 72 17.09 -6.17 -17.33
CA ILE A 72 15.82 -6.65 -17.88
C ILE A 72 16.02 -7.38 -19.21
N THR A 73 15.27 -8.45 -19.45
CA THR A 73 15.20 -9.16 -20.75
C THR A 73 14.11 -8.54 -21.65
N ASP A 74 14.04 -8.95 -22.92
CA ASP A 74 12.94 -8.53 -23.80
C ASP A 74 11.59 -9.02 -23.29
N HIS A 75 11.54 -10.23 -22.73
CA HIS A 75 10.36 -10.76 -22.06
C HIS A 75 9.98 -9.90 -20.84
N GLY A 76 10.95 -9.51 -20.01
CA GLY A 76 10.73 -8.57 -18.89
C GLY A 76 10.15 -7.22 -19.32
N ARG A 77 10.62 -6.67 -20.44
CA ARG A 77 10.10 -5.42 -21.02
C ARG A 77 8.63 -5.54 -21.43
N GLN A 78 8.24 -6.68 -22.00
CA GLN A 78 6.84 -6.94 -22.34
C GLN A 78 5.99 -7.09 -21.08
N SER A 79 6.46 -7.88 -20.11
CA SER A 79 5.72 -8.16 -18.89
C SER A 79 5.49 -6.92 -18.02
N VAL A 80 6.45 -5.99 -17.92
CA VAL A 80 6.22 -4.78 -17.12
C VAL A 80 5.08 -3.92 -17.70
N VAL A 81 4.99 -3.81 -19.03
CA VAL A 81 3.89 -3.08 -19.69
C VAL A 81 2.56 -3.79 -19.48
N GLU A 82 2.52 -5.11 -19.69
CA GLU A 82 1.32 -5.94 -19.51
C GLU A 82 0.83 -5.86 -18.06
N TRP A 83 1.69 -6.11 -17.08
CA TRP A 83 1.32 -6.13 -15.67
C TRP A 83 0.87 -4.76 -15.17
N THR A 84 1.53 -3.67 -15.57
CA THR A 84 1.08 -2.32 -15.25
C THR A 84 -0.30 -2.04 -15.85
N THR A 85 -0.53 -2.43 -17.10
CA THR A 85 -1.84 -2.29 -17.76
C THR A 85 -2.93 -3.03 -17.02
N GLU A 86 -2.69 -4.30 -16.68
CA GLU A 86 -3.64 -5.10 -15.90
C GLU A 86 -3.88 -4.55 -14.50
N MET A 87 -2.88 -3.90 -13.86
CA MET A 87 -3.03 -3.33 -12.51
C MET A 87 -3.92 -2.09 -12.54
N LEU A 88 -3.83 -1.31 -13.61
CA LEU A 88 -4.67 -0.14 -13.83
C LEU A 88 -6.09 -0.53 -14.27
N ALA A 89 -6.23 -1.58 -15.07
CA ALA A 89 -7.50 -1.97 -15.67
C ALA A 89 -8.42 -2.80 -14.75
N ALA A 90 -7.85 -3.68 -13.92
CA ALA A 90 -8.62 -4.66 -13.16
C ALA A 90 -8.33 -4.52 -11.65
N PRO A 91 -9.28 -3.97 -10.85
CA PRO A 91 -9.08 -3.83 -9.41
C PRO A 91 -8.99 -5.21 -8.77
N ARG A 92 -7.97 -5.41 -7.94
CA ARG A 92 -7.89 -6.57 -7.04
C ARG A 92 -8.55 -6.19 -5.73
N ARG A 93 -9.31 -7.11 -5.13
CA ARG A 93 -9.82 -6.90 -3.77
C ARG A 93 -8.65 -6.90 -2.80
N ASP A 94 -8.38 -5.73 -2.23
CA ASP A 94 -7.53 -5.59 -1.07
C ASP A 94 -8.42 -5.57 0.19
N PHE A 95 -7.92 -6.14 1.28
CA PHE A 95 -8.63 -6.22 2.57
C PHE A 95 -7.81 -5.44 3.60
N PRO A 96 -8.00 -4.11 3.70
CA PRO A 96 -7.26 -3.29 4.65
C PRO A 96 -7.54 -3.69 6.10
N GLU A 97 -6.52 -3.65 6.96
CA GLU A 97 -6.67 -3.96 8.39
C GLU A 97 -7.69 -3.06 9.09
N PHE A 98 -7.79 -1.80 8.66
CA PHE A 98 -8.78 -0.87 9.21
C PHE A 98 -10.22 -1.35 8.96
N THR A 99 -10.53 -1.80 7.74
CA THR A 99 -11.85 -2.36 7.41
C THR A 99 -12.15 -3.62 8.23
N ALA A 100 -11.14 -4.46 8.48
CA ALA A 100 -11.29 -5.60 9.38
C ALA A 100 -11.56 -5.16 10.83
N GLY A 101 -10.85 -4.13 11.33
CA GLY A 101 -11.10 -3.54 12.64
C GLY A 101 -12.52 -2.99 12.78
N LEU A 102 -13.03 -2.31 11.74
CA LEU A 102 -14.41 -1.85 11.69
C LEU A 102 -15.41 -3.01 11.72
N ALA A 103 -15.14 -4.10 10.99
CA ALA A 103 -16.00 -5.29 10.99
C ALA A 103 -16.18 -5.93 12.38
N TYR A 104 -15.23 -5.69 13.29
CA TYR A 104 -15.24 -6.22 14.66
C TYR A 104 -15.23 -5.13 15.73
N LEU A 105 -15.62 -3.89 15.41
CA LEU A 105 -15.53 -2.75 16.35
C LEU A 105 -16.32 -2.98 17.64
N ALA A 106 -17.40 -3.76 17.58
CA ALA A 106 -18.29 -4.06 18.71
C ALA A 106 -17.64 -4.96 19.79
N VAL A 107 -16.44 -5.50 19.52
CA VAL A 107 -15.61 -6.17 20.53
C VAL A 107 -15.09 -5.17 21.57
N LEU A 108 -14.96 -3.90 21.21
CA LEU A 108 -14.55 -2.82 22.11
C LEU A 108 -15.76 -2.13 22.71
N THR A 109 -15.53 -1.42 23.82
CA THR A 109 -16.51 -0.47 24.35
C THR A 109 -16.58 0.76 23.44
N ARG A 110 -17.70 1.48 23.44
CA ARG A 110 -17.85 2.74 22.68
C ARG A 110 -16.72 3.73 22.95
N ALA A 111 -16.33 3.88 24.22
CA ALA A 111 -15.22 4.75 24.61
C ALA A 111 -13.87 4.28 24.02
N GLY A 112 -13.63 2.96 23.98
CA GLY A 112 -12.44 2.37 23.37
C GLY A 112 -12.39 2.60 21.86
N VAL A 113 -13.53 2.47 21.16
CA VAL A 113 -13.62 2.77 19.72
C VAL A 113 -13.35 4.25 19.45
N ILE A 114 -13.94 5.15 20.23
CA ILE A 114 -13.71 6.60 20.11
C ILE A 114 -12.21 6.92 20.24
N ALA A 115 -11.54 6.42 21.29
CA ALA A 115 -10.12 6.69 21.50
C ALA A 115 -9.23 6.16 20.35
N ALA A 116 -9.53 4.96 19.84
CA ALA A 116 -8.80 4.38 18.72
C ALA A 116 -8.99 5.17 17.41
N LEU A 117 -10.23 5.59 17.13
CA LEU A 117 -10.56 6.39 15.94
C LEU A 117 -10.00 7.81 16.01
N GLU A 118 -9.97 8.42 17.19
CA GLU A 118 -9.31 9.73 17.40
C GLU A 118 -7.81 9.65 17.12
N SER A 119 -7.14 8.62 17.63
CA SER A 119 -5.73 8.39 17.35
C SER A 119 -5.48 8.20 15.85
N ARG A 120 -6.30 7.37 15.18
CA ARG A 120 -6.19 7.16 13.73
C ARG A 120 -6.44 8.47 12.95
N LEU A 121 -7.45 9.25 13.32
CA LEU A 121 -7.77 10.52 12.66
C LEU A 121 -6.62 11.52 12.78
N GLY A 122 -5.95 11.57 13.92
CA GLY A 122 -4.72 12.35 14.10
C GLY A 122 -3.63 11.92 13.12
N SER A 123 -3.32 10.61 13.07
CA SER A 123 -2.31 10.08 12.15
C SER A 123 -2.62 10.35 10.67
N VAL A 124 -3.89 10.19 10.26
CA VAL A 124 -4.32 10.48 8.87
C VAL A 124 -4.11 11.96 8.53
N ARG A 125 -4.44 12.88 9.45
CA ARG A 125 -4.23 14.33 9.24
C ARG A 125 -2.75 14.69 9.17
N ASP A 126 -1.93 14.10 10.03
CA ASP A 126 -0.49 14.31 10.01
C ASP A 126 0.13 13.81 8.70
N GLU A 127 -0.36 12.68 8.18
CA GLU A 127 0.08 12.11 6.91
C GLU A 127 -0.31 12.99 5.72
N ILE A 128 -1.58 13.45 5.65
CA ILE A 128 -2.04 14.42 4.64
C ILE A 128 -1.12 15.65 4.65
N ALA A 129 -0.94 16.26 5.82
CA ALA A 129 -0.13 17.46 5.96
C ALA A 129 1.35 17.22 5.59
N GLY A 130 1.87 16.02 5.84
CA GLY A 130 3.22 15.60 5.41
C GLY A 130 3.34 15.57 3.89
N ILE A 131 2.43 14.84 3.23
CA ILE A 131 2.46 14.66 1.77
C ILE A 131 2.25 16.00 1.05
N GLU A 132 1.35 16.85 1.53
CA GLU A 132 1.12 18.18 0.94
C GLU A 132 2.37 19.07 1.04
N ARG A 133 3.07 19.06 2.19
CA ARG A 133 4.33 19.79 2.37
C ARG A 133 5.42 19.28 1.43
N ASP A 134 5.58 17.96 1.35
CA ASP A 134 6.62 17.34 0.51
C ASP A 134 6.36 17.62 -0.97
N THR A 135 5.10 17.54 -1.41
CA THR A 135 4.70 17.85 -2.79
C THR A 135 4.94 19.32 -3.14
N ALA A 136 4.63 20.24 -2.22
CA ALA A 136 4.88 21.66 -2.41
C ALA A 136 6.38 22.02 -2.47
N SER A 137 7.25 21.18 -1.90
CA SER A 137 8.70 21.41 -1.87
C SER A 137 9.43 21.13 -3.19
N VAL A 138 8.77 20.50 -4.17
CA VAL A 138 9.37 20.10 -5.46
C VAL A 138 8.65 20.76 -6.64
N PRO A 139 8.74 22.10 -6.81
CA PRO A 139 8.05 22.80 -7.88
C PRO A 139 8.59 22.40 -9.26
N GLY A 140 7.69 22.22 -10.23
CA GLY A 140 8.04 21.95 -11.62
C GLY A 140 8.23 20.47 -11.99
N LEU A 141 7.99 19.54 -11.06
CA LEU A 141 7.98 18.11 -11.38
C LEU A 141 6.81 17.80 -12.35
N PRO A 142 7.03 17.05 -13.45
CA PRO A 142 5.95 16.64 -14.33
C PRO A 142 4.87 15.87 -13.56
N ARG A 143 3.60 16.22 -13.79
CA ARG A 143 2.44 15.64 -13.08
C ARG A 143 2.41 14.10 -13.09
N VAL A 144 2.95 13.46 -14.13
CA VAL A 144 3.02 12.00 -14.23
C VAL A 144 3.78 11.35 -13.06
N PHE A 145 4.68 12.08 -12.39
CA PHE A 145 5.38 11.63 -11.18
C PHE A 145 4.63 11.96 -9.87
N LEU A 146 3.46 12.59 -9.97
CA LEU A 146 2.60 12.97 -8.84
C LEU A 146 1.28 12.21 -8.82
N VAL A 147 0.92 11.47 -9.89
CA VAL A 147 -0.39 10.81 -10.03
C VAL A 147 -0.67 9.86 -8.87
N GLU A 148 0.32 9.08 -8.45
CA GLU A 148 0.18 8.19 -7.30
C GLU A 148 0.00 8.93 -5.97
N THR A 149 0.63 10.10 -5.82
CA THR A 149 0.51 10.96 -4.65
C THR A 149 -0.87 11.62 -4.61
N GLU A 150 -1.36 12.11 -5.76
CA GLU A 150 -2.74 12.62 -5.92
C GLU A 150 -3.76 11.55 -5.51
N TYR A 151 -3.55 10.30 -5.95
CA TYR A 151 -4.42 9.17 -5.59
C TYR A 151 -4.39 8.87 -4.09
N LEU A 152 -3.20 8.85 -3.48
CA LEU A 152 -3.03 8.62 -2.04
C LEU A 152 -3.73 9.69 -1.20
N LEU A 153 -3.51 10.98 -1.52
CA LEU A 153 -4.18 12.09 -0.85
C LEU A 153 -5.70 12.00 -0.96
N ALA A 154 -6.22 11.66 -2.14
CA ALA A 154 -7.65 11.49 -2.34
C ALA A 154 -8.24 10.42 -1.40
N HIS A 155 -7.53 9.31 -1.20
CA HIS A 155 -7.95 8.25 -0.27
C HIS A 155 -7.87 8.71 1.19
N LEU A 156 -6.79 9.38 1.58
CA LEU A 156 -6.62 9.88 2.95
C LEU A 156 -7.71 10.90 3.33
N HIS A 157 -8.11 11.78 2.42
CA HIS A 157 -9.22 12.71 2.67
C HIS A 157 -10.58 12.01 2.82
N VAL A 158 -10.80 10.92 2.08
CA VAL A 158 -11.99 10.08 2.26
C VAL A 158 -11.97 9.45 3.65
N ASP A 159 -10.84 8.87 4.04
CA ASP A 159 -10.63 8.30 5.38
C ASP A 159 -10.86 9.35 6.48
N GLU A 160 -10.25 10.52 6.36
CA GLU A 160 -10.41 11.62 7.33
C GLU A 160 -11.89 11.99 7.51
N LYS A 161 -12.58 12.24 6.40
CA LYS A 161 -13.99 12.63 6.41
C LYS A 161 -14.87 11.54 7.00
N TRP A 162 -14.63 10.29 6.63
CA TRP A 162 -15.44 9.15 7.07
C TRP A 162 -15.24 8.87 8.56
N ILE A 163 -13.98 8.86 9.04
CA ILE A 163 -13.65 8.65 10.45
C ILE A 163 -14.23 9.78 11.32
N ALA A 164 -14.13 11.03 10.86
CA ALA A 164 -14.69 12.17 11.58
C ALA A 164 -16.22 12.06 11.72
N ALA A 165 -16.92 11.62 10.67
CA ALA A 165 -18.36 11.39 10.72
C ALA A 165 -18.74 10.26 11.69
N LEU A 166 -18.02 9.14 11.64
CA LEU A 166 -18.25 8.01 12.55
C LEU A 166 -18.02 8.42 14.03
N LEU A 167 -16.99 9.21 14.29
CA LEU A 167 -16.75 9.77 15.62
C LEU A 167 -17.92 10.65 16.10
N ASP A 168 -18.55 11.42 15.21
CA ASP A 168 -19.73 12.22 15.56
C ASP A 168 -20.93 11.33 15.90
N ASP A 169 -21.17 10.27 15.13
CA ASP A 169 -22.22 9.28 15.43
C ASP A 169 -22.01 8.61 16.79
N LEU A 170 -20.77 8.22 17.11
CA LEU A 170 -20.42 7.58 18.38
C LEU A 170 -20.55 8.53 19.58
N ARG A 171 -20.10 9.78 19.43
CA ARG A 171 -20.15 10.78 20.51
C ARG A 171 -21.57 11.27 20.78
N SER A 172 -22.38 11.41 19.74
CA SER A 172 -23.79 11.80 19.86
C SER A 172 -24.71 10.67 20.29
N GLY A 173 -24.20 9.43 20.32
CA GLY A 173 -25.00 8.24 20.64
C GLY A 173 -25.92 7.79 19.52
N ARG A 174 -25.80 8.35 18.31
CA ARG A 174 -26.49 7.84 17.11
C ARG A 174 -26.02 6.44 16.72
N LEU A 175 -24.78 6.11 17.08
CA LEU A 175 -24.24 4.76 17.04
C LEU A 175 -23.86 4.31 18.45
N ASP A 176 -24.56 3.30 18.95
CA ASP A 176 -24.31 2.68 20.24
C ASP A 176 -24.62 1.18 20.16
N TRP A 177 -24.02 0.39 21.04
CA TRP A 177 -24.28 -1.05 21.12
C TRP A 177 -24.04 -1.58 22.53
N ASP A 178 -24.67 -2.72 22.80
CA ASP A 178 -24.36 -3.58 23.94
C ASP A 178 -23.73 -4.87 23.40
N THR A 179 -22.48 -5.12 23.78
CA THR A 179 -21.73 -6.29 23.33
C THR A 179 -22.39 -7.60 23.78
N GLU A 180 -22.98 -7.66 24.98
CA GLU A 180 -23.65 -8.88 25.46
C GLU A 180 -24.93 -9.15 24.65
N ALA A 181 -25.73 -8.11 24.41
CA ALA A 181 -26.92 -8.23 23.58
C ALA A 181 -26.61 -8.67 22.14
N LEU A 182 -25.51 -8.17 21.55
CA LEU A 182 -25.06 -8.60 20.22
C LEU A 182 -24.61 -10.07 20.21
N ILE A 183 -23.94 -10.53 21.27
CA ILE A 183 -23.52 -11.93 21.40
C ILE A 183 -24.75 -12.84 21.53
N ASP A 184 -25.73 -12.45 22.34
CA ASP A 184 -26.96 -13.22 22.50
C ASP A 184 -27.78 -13.28 21.20
N LEU A 185 -27.86 -12.17 20.47
CA LEU A 185 -28.45 -12.13 19.13
C LEU A 185 -27.73 -13.09 18.17
N ALA A 186 -26.39 -13.10 18.16
CA ALA A 186 -25.61 -14.00 17.32
C ALA A 186 -25.81 -15.49 17.68
N ARG A 187 -26.09 -15.81 18.94
CA ARG A 187 -26.44 -17.17 19.37
C ARG A 187 -27.81 -17.60 18.87
N GLN A 188 -28.78 -16.68 18.82
CA GLN A 188 -30.14 -16.96 18.32
C GLN A 188 -30.16 -17.26 16.81
N PHE A 189 -29.26 -16.65 16.05
CA PHE A 189 -29.10 -16.91 14.61
C PHE A 189 -28.27 -18.17 14.28
N ARG A 190 -27.79 -18.94 15.27
CA ARG A 190 -27.34 -20.31 15.03
C ARG A 190 -28.56 -21.21 14.85
N THR A 191 -29.14 -21.17 13.66
CA THR A 191 -30.05 -22.22 13.20
C THR A 191 -29.22 -23.18 12.34
N ASP A 192 -29.11 -24.42 12.83
CA ASP A 192 -28.53 -25.66 12.26
C ASP A 192 -27.59 -25.58 11.04
#